data_AF-A0A1I5WG66-F1
#
_entry.id   AF-A0A1I5WG66-F1
#
_cell.length_a   1.000
_cell.length_b   1.000
_cell.length_c   1.000
_cell.angle_alpha   90.00
_cell.angle_beta   90.00
_cell.angle_gamma   90.00
#
_symmetry.space_group_name_H-M   'P 1'
#
loop_
_entity.id
_entity.type
_entity.pdbx_description
1 polymer ?
#
loop_
_entity_poly.entity_id
_entity_poly.type
_entity_poly.pdbx_seq_one_letter_code
_entity_poly.pdbx_strand_id
1 'polypeptide(L)'
;MSKKMIITITVSAVLLVIGAGVTYAYLSDILERQPEPKGGYTLDFLKQYVAENLAEDNSGISDSIPCYKEEDLFFGTGRIFPLGADSGYSKGFSFRTNFFERIVKMFPEPLVREIGDYIYLVYDTDNNTRLYLFFSKKKSQGMLTDGYPVIMKKKLAYKDFSQLQPGDNLQKVEQIDPVIPLYRRVFDEATDHVLKLNKEMGIYLTSVHLLADGILKIEYDRTDDREYVITNIVYNEDFILNGLDGQTCYRIYEMDYVD
;
A
#
# COMPACT_ATOMS: atom_id res chain seq x y z
N MET A 1 19.42 3.93 -48.75
CA MET A 1 19.92 3.37 -47.48
C MET A 1 19.43 4.26 -46.34
N SER A 2 18.39 3.81 -45.63
CA SER A 2 17.79 4.51 -44.48
C SER A 2 18.56 4.10 -43.21
N LYS A 3 19.14 5.08 -42.50
CA LYS A 3 19.73 4.86 -41.17
C LYS A 3 18.59 4.83 -40.15
N LYS A 4 18.37 3.65 -39.55
CA LYS A 4 17.51 3.49 -38.37
C LYS A 4 18.09 4.33 -37.23
N MET A 5 17.32 5.31 -36.77
CA MET A 5 17.59 6.09 -35.58
C MET A 5 17.22 5.21 -34.37
N ILE A 6 18.24 4.74 -33.65
CA ILE A 6 18.06 4.07 -32.36
C ILE A 6 17.70 5.18 -31.36
N ILE A 7 16.44 5.21 -30.94
CA ILE A 7 16.00 6.05 -29.82
C ILE A 7 16.36 5.27 -28.55
N THR A 8 17.45 5.66 -27.91
CA THR A 8 17.77 5.23 -26.55
C THR A 8 16.80 5.94 -25.61
N ILE A 9 15.79 5.23 -25.12
CA ILE A 9 14.93 5.69 -24.03
C ILE A 9 15.76 5.61 -22.76
N THR A 10 16.33 6.72 -22.34
CA THR A 10 16.87 6.87 -20.99
C THR A 10 15.68 6.78 -20.03
N VAL A 11 15.54 5.64 -19.35
CA VAL A 11 14.56 5.46 -18.28
C VAL A 11 15.02 6.32 -17.11
N SER A 12 14.58 7.56 -17.09
CA SER A 12 14.58 8.39 -15.89
C SER A 12 13.69 7.67 -14.88
N ALA A 13 14.29 7.23 -13.78
CA ALA A 13 13.55 6.85 -12.59
C ALA A 13 12.60 8.02 -12.27
N VAL A 14 11.29 7.79 -12.41
CA VAL A 14 10.29 8.68 -11.85
C VAL A 14 10.31 8.44 -10.34
N LEU A 15 11.34 9.00 -9.70
CA LEU A 15 11.15 9.63 -8.42
C LEU A 15 10.06 10.67 -8.65
N LEU A 16 8.92 10.47 -8.01
CA LEU A 16 7.98 11.55 -7.76
C LEU A 16 8.79 12.76 -7.29
N VAL A 17 8.78 13.80 -8.10
CA VAL A 17 9.62 14.98 -8.00
C VAL A 17 9.33 15.71 -6.69
N ILE A 18 10.13 15.44 -5.66
CA ILE A 18 10.38 16.41 -4.59
C ILE A 18 11.61 17.19 -5.05
N GLY A 19 11.52 18.52 -5.08
CA GLY A 19 12.57 19.43 -5.54
C GLY A 19 13.98 18.96 -5.16
N ALA A 20 14.86 18.87 -6.17
CA ALA A 20 16.11 18.12 -6.20
C ALA A 20 17.16 18.43 -5.10
N GLY A 21 16.93 19.43 -4.23
CA GLY A 21 17.82 19.74 -3.10
C GLY A 21 17.38 19.13 -1.76
N VAL A 22 16.08 18.93 -1.53
CA VAL A 22 15.54 18.45 -0.25
C VAL A 22 15.45 16.93 -0.22
N THR A 23 15.31 16.30 -1.39
CA THR A 23 15.22 14.85 -1.55
C THR A 23 16.50 14.12 -1.16
N TYR A 24 17.67 14.62 -1.56
CA TYR A 24 18.93 13.89 -1.36
C TYR A 24 19.34 13.83 0.12
N ALA A 25 19.18 14.94 0.86
CA ALA A 25 19.50 14.99 2.28
C ALA A 25 18.54 14.14 3.13
N TYR A 26 17.25 14.12 2.75
CA TYR A 26 16.25 13.27 3.40
C TYR A 26 16.50 11.79 3.07
N LEU A 27 16.71 11.42 1.80
CA LEU A 27 17.07 10.06 1.39
C LEU A 27 18.40 9.59 2.02
N SER A 28 19.39 10.46 2.21
CA SER A 28 20.65 10.09 2.87
C SER A 28 20.49 9.86 4.37
N ASP A 29 19.74 10.72 5.07
CA ASP A 29 19.42 10.53 6.50
C ASP A 29 18.58 9.25 6.71
N ILE A 30 17.71 8.91 5.76
CA ILE A 30 16.93 7.66 5.73
C ILE A 30 17.82 6.43 5.50
N LEU A 31 18.68 6.46 4.49
CA LEU A 31 19.60 5.36 4.19
C LEU A 31 20.67 5.17 5.29
N GLU A 32 21.01 6.24 6.02
CA GLU A 32 21.87 6.18 7.21
C GLU A 32 21.14 5.60 8.43
N ARG A 33 19.83 5.87 8.59
CA ARG A 33 19.01 5.35 9.70
C ARG A 33 18.61 3.88 9.53
N GLN A 34 18.43 3.40 8.30
CA GLN A 34 18.00 2.03 7.97
C GLN A 34 18.70 1.55 6.69
N PRO A 35 19.90 0.96 6.78
CA PRO A 35 20.66 0.54 5.59
C PRO A 35 19.90 -0.55 4.81
N GLU A 36 19.90 -0.43 3.48
CA GLU A 36 19.29 -1.43 2.60
C GLU A 36 19.81 -2.85 2.93
N PRO A 37 18.92 -3.83 3.12
CA PRO A 37 19.35 -5.17 3.46
C PRO A 37 20.21 -5.78 2.36
N LYS A 38 21.39 -6.31 2.72
CA LYS A 38 22.27 -7.01 1.78
C LYS A 38 21.71 -8.40 1.46
N GLY A 39 21.85 -8.85 0.20
CA GLY A 39 21.49 -10.20 -0.25
C GLY A 39 20.57 -10.23 -1.48
N GLY A 40 20.36 -11.41 -2.05
CA GLY A 40 19.33 -11.63 -3.06
C GLY A 40 17.99 -11.98 -2.41
N TYR A 41 16.88 -11.52 -2.98
CA TYR A 41 15.53 -11.84 -2.52
C TYR A 41 15.16 -13.27 -2.96
N THR A 42 15.05 -14.22 -2.02
CA THR A 42 14.89 -15.64 -2.37
C THR A 42 13.56 -16.25 -1.91
N LEU A 43 13.06 -17.21 -2.69
CA LEU A 43 11.90 -18.00 -2.31
C LEU A 43 12.17 -18.88 -1.08
N ASP A 44 13.41 -19.32 -0.88
CA ASP A 44 13.80 -20.13 0.27
C ASP A 44 13.74 -19.32 1.56
N PHE A 45 14.24 -18.07 1.55
CA PHE A 45 14.07 -17.15 2.67
C PHE A 45 12.59 -16.97 3.01
N LEU A 46 11.74 -16.69 2.02
CA LEU A 46 10.30 -16.51 2.24
C LEU A 46 9.68 -17.74 2.91
N LYS A 47 9.92 -18.93 2.36
CA LYS A 47 9.33 -20.17 2.87
C LYS A 47 9.78 -20.45 4.30
N GLN A 48 11.07 -20.26 4.57
CA GLN A 48 11.62 -20.43 5.91
C GLN A 48 11.03 -19.43 6.88
N TYR A 49 11.02 -18.15 6.52
CA TYR A 49 10.49 -17.08 7.37
C TYR A 49 9.02 -17.29 7.72
N VAL A 50 8.19 -17.61 6.73
CA VAL A 50 6.76 -17.91 6.96
C VAL A 50 6.62 -19.12 7.87
N ALA A 51 7.34 -20.22 7.63
CA ALA A 51 7.25 -21.41 8.46
C ALA A 51 7.66 -21.17 9.94
N GLU A 52 8.62 -20.28 10.17
CA GLU A 52 9.13 -19.96 11.51
C GLU A 52 8.27 -18.93 12.27
N ASN A 53 7.53 -18.06 11.54
CA ASN A 53 6.83 -16.90 12.12
C ASN A 53 5.30 -16.94 11.93
N LEU A 54 4.76 -17.98 11.30
CA LEU A 54 3.31 -18.10 11.09
C LEU A 54 2.59 -18.20 12.43
N ALA A 55 1.68 -17.26 12.68
CA ALA A 55 0.84 -17.30 13.87
C ALA A 55 -0.30 -18.32 13.69
N GLU A 56 -0.67 -18.98 14.79
CA GLU A 56 -1.78 -19.94 14.78
C GLU A 56 -3.11 -19.23 14.42
N ASP A 57 -3.93 -19.86 13.58
CA ASP A 57 -5.18 -19.25 13.06
C ASP A 57 -6.14 -18.76 14.16
N ASN A 58 -6.04 -19.32 15.38
CA ASN A 58 -6.88 -18.96 16.53
C ASN A 58 -6.11 -18.25 17.65
N SER A 59 -4.83 -17.95 17.49
CA SER A 59 -4.13 -17.11 18.46
C SER A 59 -4.64 -15.69 18.28
N GLY A 60 -5.05 -15.06 19.41
CA GLY A 60 -5.45 -13.65 19.56
C GLY A 60 -4.61 -12.66 18.75
N ILE A 61 -4.98 -11.38 18.76
CA ILE A 61 -3.99 -10.33 18.46
C ILE A 61 -2.80 -10.64 19.37
N SER A 62 -1.68 -11.03 18.78
CA SER A 62 -0.50 -11.33 19.57
C SER A 62 -0.08 -10.01 20.22
N ASP A 63 0.15 -10.01 21.53
CA ASP A 63 0.83 -8.90 22.22
C ASP A 63 2.21 -8.59 21.59
N SER A 64 2.66 -9.43 20.65
CA SER A 64 3.89 -9.32 19.86
C SER A 64 3.75 -8.57 18.53
N ILE A 65 2.62 -7.93 18.17
CA ILE A 65 2.64 -7.07 16.97
C ILE A 65 3.59 -5.90 17.24
N PRO A 66 4.64 -5.73 16.43
CA PRO A 66 5.60 -4.67 16.65
C PRO A 66 4.95 -3.32 16.36
N CYS A 67 5.15 -2.39 17.29
CA CYS A 67 4.69 -1.02 17.18
C CYS A 67 5.81 -0.15 16.58
N TYR A 68 5.61 0.33 15.35
CA TYR A 68 6.53 1.22 14.65
C TYR A 68 6.10 2.67 14.75
N LYS A 69 7.01 3.62 14.50
CA LYS A 69 6.59 5.00 14.30
C LYS A 69 5.80 5.11 13.00
N GLU A 70 4.61 5.72 13.07
CA GLU A 70 3.76 5.94 11.89
C GLU A 70 4.51 6.68 10.78
N GLU A 71 5.32 7.66 11.17
CA GLU A 71 6.17 8.42 10.24
C GLU A 71 7.17 7.51 9.51
N ASP A 72 7.85 6.60 10.21
CA ASP A 72 8.86 5.74 9.63
C ASP A 72 8.23 4.70 8.68
N LEU A 73 7.09 4.14 9.09
CA LEU A 73 6.36 3.12 8.33
C LEU A 73 5.80 3.69 7.01
N PHE A 74 5.13 4.85 7.05
CA PHE A 74 4.42 5.38 5.89
C PHE A 74 5.18 6.45 5.10
N PHE A 75 6.07 7.22 5.75
CA PHE A 75 6.66 8.43 5.13
C PHE A 75 8.20 8.42 5.12
N GLY A 76 8.84 7.71 6.04
CA GLY A 76 10.28 7.82 6.31
C GLY A 76 11.20 6.87 5.56
N THR A 77 10.73 5.91 4.76
CA THR A 77 11.58 4.82 4.22
C THR A 77 11.56 4.71 2.69
N GLY A 78 11.51 5.83 1.98
CA GLY A 78 11.36 5.79 0.51
C GLY A 78 10.02 5.21 0.05
N ARG A 79 9.02 5.23 0.94
CA ARG A 79 7.62 4.81 0.71
C ARG A 79 7.50 3.35 0.28
N ILE A 80 8.05 2.45 1.07
CA ILE A 80 7.92 0.99 0.85
C ILE A 80 6.45 0.56 0.80
N PHE A 81 5.58 1.28 1.52
CA PHE A 81 4.13 1.09 1.50
C PHE A 81 3.45 2.31 0.89
N PRO A 82 3.28 2.38 -0.45
CA PRO A 82 2.66 3.53 -1.09
C PRO A 82 1.13 3.47 -0.88
N LEU A 83 0.64 4.18 0.14
CA LEU A 83 -0.79 4.26 0.42
C LEU A 83 -1.56 4.78 -0.80
N GLY A 84 -2.59 4.05 -1.20
CA GLY A 84 -3.44 4.42 -2.33
C GLY A 84 -2.86 4.05 -3.71
N ALA A 85 -1.70 3.38 -3.75
CA ALA A 85 -1.13 2.85 -4.99
C ALA A 85 -1.21 1.32 -5.02
N ASP A 86 -1.63 0.79 -6.16
CA ASP A 86 -1.64 -0.65 -6.43
C ASP A 86 -0.20 -1.13 -6.71
N SER A 87 0.24 -2.15 -5.97
CA SER A 87 1.56 -2.80 -6.11
C SER A 87 1.77 -3.40 -7.50
N GLY A 88 0.70 -3.71 -8.22
CA GLY A 88 0.73 -4.15 -9.62
C GLY A 88 1.30 -3.10 -10.57
N TYR A 89 1.27 -1.80 -10.20
CA TYR A 89 1.94 -0.74 -10.95
C TYR A 89 3.42 -1.06 -11.13
N SER A 90 4.07 -1.55 -10.07
CA SER A 90 5.50 -1.89 -10.08
C SER A 90 5.83 -3.12 -10.94
N LYS A 91 4.83 -3.79 -11.56
CA LYS A 91 5.05 -5.06 -12.28
C LYS A 91 6.02 -4.97 -13.44
N GLY A 92 6.02 -3.85 -14.16
CA GLY A 92 6.90 -3.62 -15.31
C GLY A 92 8.30 -3.09 -14.94
N PHE A 93 8.54 -2.74 -13.69
CA PHE A 93 9.75 -2.03 -13.29
C PHE A 93 10.82 -2.98 -12.75
N SER A 94 12.08 -2.70 -13.12
CA SER A 94 13.26 -3.50 -12.78
C SER A 94 13.77 -3.28 -11.35
N PHE A 95 13.32 -2.23 -10.66
CA PHE A 95 13.61 -1.98 -9.25
C PHE A 95 12.32 -2.01 -8.45
N ARG A 96 12.23 -2.93 -7.48
CA ARG A 96 11.04 -3.12 -6.66
C ARG A 96 11.39 -3.02 -5.19
N THR A 97 10.64 -2.18 -4.49
CA THR A 97 10.77 -1.97 -3.03
C THR A 97 9.89 -2.90 -2.23
N ASN A 98 8.96 -3.58 -2.88
CA ASN A 98 7.88 -4.34 -2.26
C ASN A 98 8.14 -5.85 -2.15
N PHE A 99 9.42 -6.25 -2.03
CA PHE A 99 9.78 -7.64 -1.77
C PHE A 99 9.52 -8.01 -0.31
N PHE A 100 8.94 -9.19 -0.09
CA PHE A 100 8.69 -9.73 1.25
C PHE A 100 9.94 -9.67 2.14
N GLU A 101 11.06 -10.22 1.65
CA GLU A 101 12.32 -10.27 2.41
C GLU A 101 12.86 -8.87 2.74
N ARG A 102 12.69 -7.89 1.84
CA ARG A 102 13.08 -6.50 2.14
C ARG A 102 12.22 -5.92 3.25
N ILE A 103 10.90 -6.09 3.13
CA ILE A 103 9.92 -5.59 4.09
C ILE A 103 10.23 -6.13 5.49
N VAL A 104 10.37 -7.44 5.66
CA VAL A 104 10.61 -8.05 6.98
C VAL A 104 12.03 -7.84 7.51
N LYS A 105 12.98 -7.41 6.69
CA LYS A 105 14.31 -7.00 7.18
C LYS A 105 14.35 -5.53 7.62
N MET A 106 13.55 -4.68 6.98
CA MET A 106 13.46 -3.26 7.33
C MET A 106 12.50 -3.02 8.50
N PHE A 107 11.39 -3.76 8.52
CA PHE A 107 10.40 -3.77 9.59
C PHE A 107 10.23 -5.22 10.08
N PRO A 108 11.12 -5.68 10.96
CA PRO A 108 11.11 -7.05 11.45
C PRO A 108 9.89 -7.41 12.30
N GLU A 109 9.73 -8.71 12.49
CA GLU A 109 8.75 -9.32 13.40
C GLU A 109 7.26 -8.95 13.15
N PRO A 110 6.76 -8.76 11.90
CA PRO A 110 5.33 -8.65 11.69
C PRO A 110 4.60 -9.88 12.24
N LEU A 111 3.33 -9.70 12.57
CA LEU A 111 2.43 -10.83 12.63
C LEU A 111 2.24 -11.38 11.21
N VAL A 112 2.58 -12.66 11.02
CA VAL A 112 2.46 -13.36 9.74
C VAL A 112 1.24 -14.25 9.76
N ARG A 113 0.38 -14.10 8.76
CA ARG A 113 -0.84 -14.89 8.59
C ARG A 113 -0.88 -15.51 7.20
N GLU A 114 -1.51 -16.67 7.09
CA GLU A 114 -1.68 -17.39 5.84
C GLU A 114 -3.12 -17.84 5.69
N ILE A 115 -3.76 -17.48 4.58
CA ILE A 115 -5.12 -17.92 4.25
C ILE A 115 -5.07 -18.51 2.83
N GLY A 116 -5.03 -19.83 2.75
CA GLY A 116 -4.99 -20.57 1.49
C GLY A 116 -3.85 -20.10 0.56
N ASP A 117 -4.22 -19.39 -0.50
CA ASP A 117 -3.33 -18.98 -1.59
C ASP A 117 -2.63 -17.62 -1.38
N TYR A 118 -2.74 -17.02 -0.19
CA TYR A 118 -2.03 -15.78 0.12
C TYR A 118 -1.53 -15.73 1.57
N ILE A 119 -0.51 -14.90 1.75
CA ILE A 119 0.05 -14.49 3.04
C ILE A 119 -0.34 -13.03 3.25
N TYR A 120 -0.57 -12.62 4.49
CA TYR A 120 -0.56 -11.21 4.84
C TYR A 120 0.27 -10.92 6.09
N LEU A 121 0.85 -9.73 6.11
CA LEU A 121 1.63 -9.21 7.23
C LEU A 121 0.82 -8.13 7.94
N VAL A 122 0.94 -8.06 9.25
CA VAL A 122 0.32 -7.03 10.09
C VAL A 122 1.38 -6.29 10.89
N TYR A 123 1.27 -4.96 10.90
CA TYR A 123 2.10 -4.04 11.66
C TYR A 123 1.22 -3.02 12.39
N ASP A 124 1.61 -2.61 13.59
CA ASP A 124 0.95 -1.52 14.31
C ASP A 124 1.84 -0.28 14.37
N THR A 125 1.22 0.89 14.56
CA THR A 125 1.93 2.15 14.75
C THR A 125 1.67 2.78 16.12
N ASP A 126 2.56 3.68 16.50
CA ASP A 126 2.45 4.53 17.70
C ASP A 126 1.24 5.49 17.71
N ASN A 127 0.52 5.58 16.58
CA ASN A 127 -0.72 6.36 16.41
C ASN A 127 -1.97 5.49 16.23
N ASN A 128 -1.92 4.24 16.68
CA ASN A 128 -3.01 3.25 16.60
C ASN A 128 -3.47 2.98 15.16
N THR A 129 -2.57 3.08 14.18
CA THR A 129 -2.83 2.63 12.81
C THR A 129 -2.30 1.21 12.66
N ARG A 130 -3.15 0.31 12.17
CA ARG A 130 -2.74 -1.02 11.73
C ARG A 130 -2.56 -1.04 10.23
N LEU A 131 -1.46 -1.61 9.76
CA LEU A 131 -1.14 -1.84 8.35
C LEU A 131 -1.27 -3.32 8.01
N TYR A 132 -1.91 -3.61 6.88
CA TYR A 132 -1.98 -4.93 6.26
C TYR A 132 -1.30 -4.92 4.89
N LEU A 133 -0.45 -5.92 4.65
CA LEU A 133 0.22 -6.14 3.38
C LEU A 133 -0.07 -7.54 2.87
N PHE A 134 -0.56 -7.67 1.66
CA PHE A 134 -0.98 -8.95 1.08
C PHE A 134 0.06 -9.47 0.09
N PHE A 135 0.22 -10.79 0.01
CA PHE A 135 1.19 -11.45 -0.85
C PHE A 135 0.57 -12.68 -1.51
N SER A 136 0.36 -12.64 -2.82
CA SER A 136 -0.25 -13.76 -3.55
C SER A 136 0.76 -14.85 -3.89
N LYS A 137 0.47 -16.09 -3.45
CA LYS A 137 1.25 -17.27 -3.83
C LYS A 137 1.05 -17.61 -5.31
N LYS A 138 -0.13 -17.31 -5.87
CA LYS A 138 -0.45 -17.58 -7.27
C LYS A 138 0.26 -16.61 -8.23
N LYS A 139 0.37 -15.33 -7.89
CA LYS A 139 0.95 -14.30 -8.79
C LYS A 139 2.47 -14.23 -8.68
N SER A 140 3.00 -14.19 -7.47
CA SER A 140 4.41 -13.91 -7.19
C SER A 140 5.08 -14.95 -6.29
N GLN A 141 4.43 -16.10 -6.05
CA GLN A 141 4.87 -17.09 -5.04
C GLN A 141 5.01 -16.48 -3.64
N GLY A 142 4.27 -15.39 -3.38
CA GLY A 142 4.33 -14.62 -2.14
C GLY A 142 5.50 -13.63 -2.07
N MET A 143 6.38 -13.55 -3.07
CA MET A 143 7.61 -12.76 -2.98
C MET A 143 7.39 -11.25 -3.05
N LEU A 144 6.26 -10.81 -3.61
CA LEU A 144 5.94 -9.40 -3.85
C LEU A 144 4.57 -9.07 -3.29
N THR A 145 4.42 -7.86 -2.76
CA THR A 145 3.10 -7.37 -2.33
C THR A 145 2.11 -7.41 -3.49
N ASP A 146 0.87 -7.73 -3.16
CA ASP A 146 -0.26 -7.85 -4.07
C ASP A 146 -1.32 -6.80 -3.74
N GLY A 147 -1.84 -6.14 -4.78
CA GLY A 147 -2.82 -5.06 -4.64
C GLY A 147 -2.32 -3.88 -3.80
N TYR A 148 -3.19 -3.36 -2.95
CA TYR A 148 -2.98 -2.11 -2.19
C TYR A 148 -2.53 -2.43 -0.76
N PRO A 149 -1.56 -1.69 -0.19
CA PRO A 149 -1.42 -1.60 1.26
C PRO A 149 -2.73 -1.07 1.87
N VAL A 150 -3.22 -1.71 2.92
CA VAL A 150 -4.47 -1.30 3.59
C VAL A 150 -4.16 -0.89 5.02
N ILE A 151 -4.73 0.23 5.45
CA ILE A 151 -4.59 0.72 6.82
C ILE A 151 -5.94 0.81 7.51
N MET A 152 -5.93 0.64 8.84
CA MET A 152 -7.14 0.64 9.66
C MET A 152 -6.85 1.30 11.01
N LYS A 153 -7.78 2.14 11.47
CA LYS A 153 -7.78 2.73 12.82
C LYS A 153 -8.98 2.32 13.67
N LYS A 154 -10.00 1.74 13.04
CA LYS A 154 -11.21 1.22 13.68
C LYS A 154 -11.94 0.29 12.70
N LYS A 155 -12.77 -0.60 13.22
CA LYS A 155 -13.62 -1.48 12.42
C LYS A 155 -14.85 -0.73 11.90
N LEU A 156 -15.09 -0.83 10.60
CA LEU A 156 -16.23 -0.22 9.91
C LEU A 156 -16.97 -1.27 9.07
N ALA A 157 -18.19 -0.96 8.65
CA ALA A 157 -19.00 -1.75 7.73
C ALA A 157 -19.48 -0.89 6.55
N TYR A 158 -19.89 -1.52 5.44
CA TYR A 158 -20.26 -0.77 4.23
C TYR A 158 -21.45 0.17 4.45
N LYS A 159 -22.36 -0.20 5.36
CA LYS A 159 -23.49 0.66 5.78
C LYS A 159 -23.04 2.05 6.26
N ASP A 160 -21.85 2.18 6.84
CA ASP A 160 -21.32 3.44 7.37
C ASP A 160 -20.97 4.42 6.24
N PHE A 161 -20.71 3.89 5.04
CA PHE A 161 -20.40 4.64 3.82
C PHE A 161 -21.61 4.82 2.88
N SER A 162 -22.78 4.30 3.26
CA SER A 162 -23.97 4.21 2.37
C SER A 162 -24.50 5.56 1.85
N GLN A 163 -24.14 6.67 2.50
CA GLN A 163 -24.56 8.02 2.10
C GLN A 163 -23.56 8.71 1.18
N LEU A 164 -22.39 8.12 0.93
CA LEU A 164 -21.40 8.67 0.01
C LEU A 164 -21.80 8.43 -1.44
N GLN A 165 -21.49 9.41 -2.28
CA GLN A 165 -21.70 9.31 -3.72
C GLN A 165 -20.62 10.08 -4.50
N PRO A 166 -20.39 9.76 -5.78
CA PRO A 166 -19.56 10.61 -6.64
C PRO A 166 -19.98 12.08 -6.58
N GLY A 167 -18.99 12.98 -6.50
CA GLY A 167 -19.16 14.42 -6.28
C GLY A 167 -19.03 14.85 -4.81
N ASP A 168 -19.12 13.93 -3.85
CA ASP A 168 -18.83 14.25 -2.44
C ASP A 168 -17.35 14.54 -2.22
N ASN A 169 -17.05 15.39 -1.24
CA ASN A 169 -15.67 15.71 -0.87
C ASN A 169 -15.07 14.62 0.04
N LEU A 170 -13.76 14.36 -0.10
CA LEU A 170 -12.94 13.55 0.79
C LEU A 170 -13.19 13.79 2.29
N GLN A 171 -13.49 15.02 2.72
CA GLN A 171 -13.82 15.30 4.13
C GLN A 171 -15.05 14.55 4.64
N LYS A 172 -16.03 14.23 3.78
CA LYS A 172 -17.14 13.36 4.17
C LYS A 172 -16.67 11.94 4.47
N VAL A 173 -15.68 11.45 3.72
CA VAL A 173 -15.05 10.15 3.98
C VAL A 173 -14.24 10.19 5.27
N GLU A 174 -13.51 11.29 5.51
CA GLU A 174 -12.73 11.51 6.74
C GLU A 174 -13.60 11.48 8.01
N GLN A 175 -14.83 11.99 7.94
CA GLN A 175 -15.80 11.90 9.04
C GLN A 175 -16.21 10.46 9.37
N ILE A 176 -16.14 9.56 8.39
CA ILE A 176 -16.49 8.15 8.54
C ILE A 176 -15.26 7.36 8.96
N ASP A 177 -14.12 7.55 8.28
CA ASP A 177 -12.90 6.78 8.48
C ASP A 177 -11.69 7.69 8.82
N PRO A 178 -11.13 7.58 10.05
CA PRO A 178 -10.02 8.42 10.49
C PRO A 178 -8.67 8.09 9.84
N VAL A 179 -8.58 7.12 8.93
CA VAL A 179 -7.35 6.88 8.14
C VAL A 179 -7.15 7.90 7.02
N ILE A 180 -8.20 8.61 6.60
CA ILE A 180 -8.18 9.52 5.46
C ILE A 180 -7.09 10.61 5.51
N PRO A 181 -6.73 11.20 6.67
CA PRO A 181 -5.64 12.16 6.73
C PRO A 181 -4.29 11.60 6.25
N LEU A 182 -4.04 10.29 6.43
CA LEU A 182 -2.82 9.62 5.95
C LEU A 182 -2.80 9.52 4.42
N TYR A 183 -3.94 9.16 3.81
CA TYR A 183 -4.10 9.16 2.35
C TYR A 183 -3.97 10.57 1.78
N ARG A 184 -4.63 11.57 2.40
CA ARG A 184 -4.57 12.97 1.97
C ARG A 184 -3.14 13.48 1.92
N ARG A 185 -2.32 13.17 2.94
CA ARG A 185 -0.91 13.55 2.97
C ARG A 185 -0.15 13.00 1.76
N VAL A 186 -0.42 11.77 1.33
CA VAL A 186 0.18 11.21 0.10
C VAL A 186 -0.35 11.90 -1.17
N PHE A 187 -1.64 12.20 -1.22
CA PHE A 187 -2.26 12.86 -2.38
C PHE A 187 -1.71 14.28 -2.58
N ASP A 188 -1.47 15.01 -1.48
CA ASP A 188 -0.98 16.38 -1.49
C ASP A 188 0.45 16.51 -2.06
N GLU A 189 1.22 15.42 -2.06
CA GLU A 189 2.56 15.38 -2.64
C GLU A 189 2.55 15.24 -4.17
N ALA A 190 1.43 14.80 -4.76
CA ALA A 190 1.33 14.62 -6.20
C ALA A 190 1.21 15.97 -6.92
N THR A 191 2.03 16.19 -7.95
CA THR A 191 1.90 17.37 -8.83
C THR A 191 0.77 17.18 -9.84
N ASP A 192 0.18 18.26 -10.34
CA ASP A 192 -0.90 18.18 -11.34
C ASP A 192 -0.45 17.44 -12.61
N HIS A 193 0.82 17.58 -12.98
CA HIS A 193 1.40 16.84 -14.10
C HIS A 193 1.38 15.32 -13.86
N VAL A 194 1.77 14.87 -12.66
CA VAL A 194 1.74 13.45 -12.30
C VAL A 194 0.30 12.93 -12.24
N LEU A 195 -0.62 13.70 -11.65
CA LEU A 195 -2.04 13.32 -11.60
C LEU A 195 -2.63 13.12 -13.00
N LYS A 196 -2.32 14.03 -13.93
CA LYS A 196 -2.76 13.92 -15.32
C LYS A 196 -2.21 12.65 -15.99
N LEU A 197 -0.90 12.40 -15.87
CA LEU A 197 -0.27 11.20 -16.45
C LEU A 197 -0.84 9.91 -15.87
N ASN A 198 -1.00 9.86 -14.54
CA ASN A 198 -1.60 8.71 -13.86
C ASN A 198 -3.01 8.45 -14.37
N LYS A 199 -3.83 9.49 -14.51
CA LYS A 199 -5.20 9.38 -15.02
C LYS A 199 -5.25 8.85 -16.45
N GLU A 200 -4.34 9.27 -17.33
CA GLU A 200 -4.20 8.73 -18.69
C GLU A 200 -3.84 7.23 -18.69
N MET A 201 -3.19 6.75 -17.63
CA MET A 201 -2.86 5.34 -17.40
C MET A 201 -3.95 4.57 -16.61
N GLY A 202 -5.07 5.20 -16.27
CA GLY A 202 -6.13 4.59 -15.45
C GLY A 202 -5.76 4.43 -13.97
N ILE A 203 -4.82 5.24 -13.48
CA ILE A 203 -4.36 5.25 -12.10
C ILE A 203 -4.94 6.49 -11.43
N TYR A 204 -5.79 6.27 -10.42
CA TYR A 204 -6.50 7.33 -9.72
C TYR A 204 -5.98 7.48 -8.29
N LEU A 205 -6.14 8.68 -7.72
CA LEU A 205 -6.00 8.85 -6.28
C LEU A 205 -7.02 7.94 -5.60
N THR A 206 -6.58 7.09 -4.69
CA THR A 206 -7.40 5.99 -4.19
C THR A 206 -7.23 5.84 -2.68
N SER A 207 -8.33 5.66 -1.95
CA SER A 207 -8.32 5.11 -0.60
C SER A 207 -8.96 3.72 -0.61
N VAL A 208 -8.46 2.82 0.22
CA VAL A 208 -8.97 1.45 0.36
C VAL A 208 -9.29 1.20 1.82
N HIS A 209 -10.50 0.75 2.07
CA HIS A 209 -11.08 0.56 3.40
C HIS A 209 -11.46 -0.91 3.55
N LEU A 210 -10.76 -1.62 4.43
CA LEU A 210 -11.14 -2.97 4.83
C LEU A 210 -12.27 -2.88 5.85
N LEU A 211 -13.38 -3.56 5.56
CA LEU A 211 -14.62 -3.49 6.32
C LEU A 211 -14.94 -4.86 6.91
N ALA A 212 -15.73 -4.91 7.97
CA ALA A 212 -16.19 -6.17 8.57
C ALA A 212 -17.00 -7.04 7.59
N ASP A 213 -17.61 -6.41 6.59
CA ASP A 213 -18.49 -7.02 5.61
C ASP A 213 -17.96 -6.93 4.17
N GLY A 214 -16.69 -6.57 3.96
CA GLY A 214 -16.09 -6.57 2.63
C GLY A 214 -14.91 -5.63 2.48
N ILE A 215 -14.65 -5.22 1.24
CA ILE A 215 -13.62 -4.23 0.89
C ILE A 215 -14.25 -3.09 0.09
N LEU A 216 -13.88 -1.85 0.42
CA LEU A 216 -14.35 -0.65 -0.24
C LEU A 216 -13.17 0.14 -0.81
N LYS A 217 -13.22 0.45 -2.09
CA LYS A 217 -12.29 1.33 -2.78
C LYS A 217 -13.00 2.62 -3.17
N ILE A 218 -12.40 3.76 -2.86
CA ILE A 218 -12.90 5.08 -3.26
C ILE A 218 -11.82 5.76 -4.11
N GLU A 219 -12.21 6.24 -5.29
CA GLU A 219 -11.33 6.96 -6.20
C GLU A 219 -11.68 8.45 -6.20
N TYR A 220 -10.67 9.28 -6.40
CA TYR A 220 -10.78 10.74 -6.29
C TYR A 220 -10.13 11.46 -7.47
N ASP A 221 -10.67 12.65 -7.77
CA ASP A 221 -9.99 13.67 -8.56
C ASP A 221 -9.64 14.86 -7.65
N ARG A 222 -8.55 15.57 -7.99
CA ARG A 222 -8.23 16.86 -7.37
C ARG A 222 -8.83 18.00 -8.18
N THR A 223 -9.53 18.91 -7.52
CA THR A 223 -10.07 20.14 -8.10
C THR A 223 -9.00 21.22 -8.22
N ASP A 224 -9.31 22.30 -8.95
CA ASP A 224 -8.42 23.47 -9.09
C ASP A 224 -8.11 24.13 -7.73
N ASP A 225 -9.06 24.07 -6.79
CA ASP A 225 -8.91 24.57 -5.41
C ASP A 225 -8.12 23.61 -4.51
N ARG A 226 -7.51 22.55 -5.08
CA ARG A 226 -6.78 21.48 -4.36
C ARG A 226 -7.61 20.68 -3.37
N GLU A 227 -8.92 20.62 -3.60
CA GLU A 227 -9.83 19.75 -2.88
C GLU A 227 -9.96 18.40 -3.59
N TYR A 228 -10.34 17.35 -2.87
CA TYR A 228 -10.48 16.00 -3.42
C TYR A 228 -11.95 15.59 -3.45
N VAL A 229 -12.43 15.18 -4.62
CA VAL A 229 -13.82 14.80 -4.84
C VAL A 229 -13.91 13.35 -5.28
N ILE A 230 -14.87 12.61 -4.73
CA ILE A 230 -15.12 11.22 -5.09
C ILE A 230 -15.54 11.16 -6.55
N THR A 231 -14.89 10.30 -7.32
CA THR A 231 -15.26 10.02 -8.72
C THR A 231 -15.90 8.66 -8.86
N ASN A 232 -15.53 7.71 -8.00
CA ASN A 232 -15.99 6.33 -8.07
C ASN A 232 -15.95 5.65 -6.70
N ILE A 233 -16.87 4.72 -6.47
CA ILE A 233 -16.98 3.92 -5.26
C ILE A 233 -17.19 2.47 -5.67
N VAL A 234 -16.31 1.58 -5.22
CA VAL A 234 -16.36 0.14 -5.53
C VAL A 234 -16.37 -0.65 -4.24
N TYR A 235 -17.48 -1.31 -3.96
CA TYR A 235 -17.63 -2.24 -2.84
C TYR A 235 -17.69 -3.67 -3.33
N ASN A 236 -17.10 -4.60 -2.57
CA ASN A 236 -17.17 -6.03 -2.83
C ASN A 236 -17.23 -6.82 -1.51
N GLU A 237 -18.32 -7.56 -1.32
CA GLU A 237 -18.56 -8.39 -0.12
C GLU A 237 -17.65 -9.63 -0.03
N ASP A 238 -17.10 -10.08 -1.16
CA ASP A 238 -16.15 -11.20 -1.19
C ASP A 238 -14.72 -10.78 -0.80
N PHE A 239 -14.50 -9.49 -0.50
CA PHE A 239 -13.19 -8.90 -0.20
C PHE A 239 -12.24 -8.87 -1.39
N ILE A 240 -12.74 -8.83 -2.62
CA ILE A 240 -11.93 -8.86 -3.84
C ILE A 240 -11.95 -7.50 -4.55
N LEU A 241 -10.77 -6.96 -4.85
CA LEU A 241 -10.61 -5.82 -5.76
C LEU A 241 -9.88 -6.23 -7.04
N ASN A 242 -10.30 -5.66 -8.16
CA ASN A 242 -9.53 -5.71 -9.40
C ASN A 242 -8.41 -4.67 -9.33
N GLY A 243 -7.19 -5.12 -9.56
CA GLY A 243 -5.98 -4.29 -9.60
C GLY A 243 -5.23 -4.39 -10.92
N LEU A 244 -4.11 -3.66 -11.00
CA LEU A 244 -3.24 -3.62 -12.18
C LEU A 244 -2.56 -4.97 -12.48
N ASP A 245 -2.40 -5.83 -11.46
CA ASP A 245 -1.94 -7.21 -11.61
C ASP A 245 -3.05 -8.24 -11.35
N GLY A 246 -4.27 -7.93 -11.80
CA GLY A 246 -5.44 -8.78 -11.62
C GLY A 246 -6.05 -8.69 -10.22
N GLN A 247 -6.82 -9.71 -9.83
CA GLN A 247 -7.63 -9.69 -8.61
C GLN A 247 -6.81 -9.97 -7.35
N THR A 248 -7.08 -9.22 -6.29
CA THR A 248 -6.47 -9.39 -4.96
C THR A 248 -7.57 -9.60 -3.92
N CYS A 249 -7.39 -10.58 -3.04
CA CYS A 249 -8.29 -10.84 -1.91
C CYS A 249 -7.71 -10.19 -0.65
N TYR A 250 -8.56 -9.44 0.06
CA TYR A 250 -8.19 -8.64 1.23
C TYR A 250 -8.78 -9.20 2.53
N ARG A 251 -9.34 -10.41 2.49
CA ARG A 251 -9.93 -11.03 3.68
C ARG A 251 -8.83 -11.30 4.71
N ILE A 252 -9.11 -10.93 5.95
CA ILE A 252 -8.26 -11.19 7.11
C ILE A 252 -9.02 -12.03 8.13
N TYR A 253 -8.33 -12.58 9.11
CA TYR A 253 -8.97 -13.21 10.26
C TYR A 253 -9.74 -12.18 11.10
N GLU A 254 -10.88 -12.59 11.65
CA GLU A 254 -11.80 -11.73 12.42
C GLU A 254 -11.13 -11.06 13.63
N MET A 255 -10.16 -11.75 14.21
CA MET A 255 -9.38 -11.25 15.35
C MET A 255 -8.33 -10.22 14.99
N ASP A 256 -7.98 -10.07 13.72
CA ASP A 256 -6.91 -9.15 13.31
C ASP A 256 -7.44 -7.73 13.04
N TYR A 257 -8.78 -7.53 13.01
CA TYR A 257 -9.39 -6.20 12.93
C TYR A 257 -8.99 -5.31 14.13
N VAL A 258 -8.98 -3.99 13.90
CA VAL A 258 -8.85 -2.99 14.98
C VAL A 258 -10.23 -2.70 15.54
N ASP A 259 -10.42 -2.89 16.84
CA ASP A 259 -11.70 -2.58 17.52
C ASP A 259 -12.04 -1.09 17.56
#